data_AF-A0A5E4ING9-F1
#
_entry.id   AF-A0A5E4ING9-F1
#
_cell.length_a   1.000
_cell.length_b   1.000
_cell.length_c   1.000
_cell.angle_alpha   90.00
_cell.angle_beta   90.00
_cell.angle_gamma   90.00
#
_symmetry.space_group_name_H-M   'P 1'
#
loop_
_entity.id
_entity.type
_entity.pdbx_description
1 polymer ?
#
loop_
_entity_poly.entity_id
_entity_poly.type
_entity_poly.pdbx_seq_one_letter_code
_entity_poly.pdbx_strand_id
1 'polypeptide(L)'
;MELKKTFALSFFILLAFAALAASQVNPTSTSPSLSDAWQIGGTYDWMGFALLAVLACFFFVSLVYMASVIIQNDTLKRWAQGELLQAVASGFLVIFLIAIISTVVFQSICLTQPDLCSSGAVTRENTLSGVSPYTPVHDKINKAKIRIEMLYMQVLAANAPIEAAEHSCVIFFGVEMYCGWDLHPTVERAHFINWKLSELQIVMDAELTLIEIVQNSMLNILLPLGIILRILPLTRGIGGLLIAIAIGFYIVYPVFFMVSTFNLTTVAQIGSASTLLGFNPNEACYGDVGGADRLLKKGFEQANAVNPLYTRIGADIPMLYMEYVIQPFIILAITIMFVRAATPILGGDSTYLIQGVSKLV
;
A
#
# COMPACT_ATOMS: atom_id res chain seq x y z
N MET A 1 -10.32 -28.81 41.47
CA MET A 1 -9.08 -29.56 41.13
C MET A 1 -8.84 -29.57 39.63
N GLU A 2 -9.88 -29.75 38.82
CA GLU A 2 -9.90 -29.62 37.34
C GLU A 2 -9.14 -28.38 36.80
N LEU A 3 -9.33 -27.20 37.41
CA LEU A 3 -8.72 -25.94 36.95
C LEU A 3 -7.18 -25.92 37.02
N LYS A 4 -6.57 -26.62 38.01
CA LYS A 4 -5.11 -26.69 38.13
C LYS A 4 -4.51 -27.55 37.00
N LYS A 5 -5.24 -28.58 36.56
CA LYS A 5 -4.82 -29.45 35.47
C LYS A 5 -4.91 -28.74 34.12
N THR A 6 -6.00 -28.02 33.84
CA THR A 6 -6.12 -27.24 32.61
C THR A 6 -5.08 -26.12 32.52
N PHE A 7 -4.74 -25.49 33.65
CA PHE A 7 -3.68 -24.48 33.70
C PHE A 7 -2.31 -25.05 33.33
N ALA A 8 -1.88 -26.12 34.01
CA ALA A 8 -0.60 -26.76 33.74
C ALA A 8 -0.51 -27.26 32.28
N LEU A 9 -1.61 -27.80 31.75
CA LEU A 9 -1.68 -28.33 30.39
C LEU A 9 -1.61 -27.21 29.34
N SER A 10 -2.31 -26.08 29.56
CA SER A 10 -2.22 -24.91 28.67
C SER A 10 -0.83 -24.29 28.65
N PHE A 11 -0.16 -24.20 29.80
CA PHE A 11 1.19 -23.69 29.92
C PHE A 11 2.20 -24.61 29.22
N PHE A 12 2.09 -25.93 29.41
CA PHE A 12 2.93 -26.91 28.72
C PHE A 12 2.71 -26.90 27.21
N ILE A 13 1.48 -26.74 26.73
CA ILE A 13 1.19 -26.60 25.29
C ILE A 13 1.86 -25.34 24.74
N LEU A 14 1.72 -24.20 25.42
CA LEU A 14 2.34 -22.94 24.99
C LEU A 14 3.86 -23.04 24.96
N LEU A 15 4.46 -23.68 25.97
CA LEU A 15 5.90 -23.83 26.08
C LEU A 15 6.46 -24.85 25.08
N ALA A 16 5.73 -25.94 24.81
CA ALA A 16 6.04 -26.88 23.75
C ALA A 16 5.92 -26.24 22.36
N PHE A 17 4.91 -25.40 22.14
CA PHE A 17 4.75 -24.66 20.89
C PHE A 17 5.85 -23.61 20.69
N ALA A 18 6.22 -22.90 21.76
CA ALA A 18 7.35 -21.97 21.74
C ALA A 18 8.67 -22.69 21.44
N ALA A 19 8.88 -23.87 22.03
CA ALA A 19 10.03 -24.72 21.73
C ALA A 19 10.01 -25.24 20.28
N LEU A 20 8.85 -25.59 19.74
CA LEU A 20 8.68 -26.01 18.34
C LEU A 20 8.94 -24.86 17.36
N ALA A 21 8.49 -23.65 17.70
CA ALA A 21 8.74 -22.44 16.92
C ALA A 21 10.23 -22.09 16.94
N ALA A 22 10.89 -22.22 18.10
CA ALA A 22 12.32 -22.02 18.23
C ALA A 22 13.15 -23.10 17.50
N SER A 23 12.67 -24.34 17.42
CA SER A 23 13.39 -25.44 16.76
C SER A 23 13.34 -25.40 15.23
N GLN A 24 12.53 -24.52 14.63
CA GLN A 24 12.50 -24.31 13.17
C GLN A 24 13.69 -23.46 12.67
N VAL A 25 14.49 -22.90 13.58
CA VAL A 25 15.69 -22.11 13.25
C VAL A 25 16.91 -23.03 13.30
N ASN A 26 17.11 -23.85 12.27
CA ASN A 26 18.39 -24.53 12.05
C ASN A 26 19.29 -23.64 11.18
N PRO A 27 20.38 -23.06 11.70
CA PRO A 27 21.20 -22.04 11.02
C PRO A 27 22.16 -22.60 9.95
N THR A 28 21.94 -23.81 9.43
CA THR A 28 22.92 -24.49 8.58
C THR A 28 22.72 -24.31 7.07
N SER A 29 21.68 -23.60 6.64
CA SER A 29 21.52 -23.20 5.24
C SER A 29 21.79 -21.70 5.11
N THR A 30 22.75 -21.33 4.27
CA THR A 30 23.07 -19.93 3.89
C THR A 30 21.97 -19.27 3.05
N SER A 31 20.77 -19.84 2.99
CA SER A 31 19.59 -19.23 2.40
C SER A 31 18.93 -18.34 3.46
N PRO A 32 18.60 -17.08 3.12
CA PRO A 32 17.95 -16.19 4.06
C PRO A 32 16.58 -16.76 4.41
N SER A 33 16.43 -17.04 5.69
CA SER A 33 15.24 -17.70 6.22
C SER A 33 14.14 -16.66 6.44
N LEU A 34 12.90 -17.11 6.62
CA LEU A 34 11.77 -16.21 6.91
C LEU A 34 12.04 -15.31 8.13
N SER A 35 12.97 -15.65 9.03
CA SER A 35 13.36 -14.73 10.11
C SER A 35 14.09 -13.49 9.61
N ASP A 36 14.83 -13.55 8.49
CA ASP A 36 15.61 -12.43 7.95
C ASP A 36 14.71 -11.35 7.33
N ALA A 37 13.59 -11.75 6.71
CA ALA A 37 12.59 -10.81 6.17
C ALA A 37 11.87 -10.01 7.28
N TRP A 38 12.03 -10.41 8.54
CA TRP A 38 11.39 -9.78 9.68
C TRP A 38 12.38 -9.21 10.70
N GLN A 39 13.67 -9.18 10.39
CA GLN A 39 14.65 -8.53 11.25
C GLN A 39 14.53 -7.02 11.15
N ILE A 40 14.16 -6.38 12.26
CA ILE A 40 14.17 -4.92 12.38
C ILE A 40 15.64 -4.48 12.42
N GLY A 41 16.11 -3.80 11.37
CA GLY A 41 17.49 -3.31 11.30
C GLY A 41 18.56 -4.41 11.29
N GLY A 42 18.23 -5.60 10.77
CA GLY A 42 19.18 -6.70 10.54
C GLY A 42 19.76 -7.35 11.79
N THR A 43 19.22 -7.08 12.99
CA THR A 43 19.81 -7.56 14.25
C THR A 43 18.81 -8.09 15.28
N TYR A 44 17.53 -7.69 15.22
CA TYR A 44 16.57 -8.03 16.26
C TYR A 44 15.41 -8.90 15.73
N ASP A 45 15.29 -10.09 16.30
CA ASP A 45 14.18 -11.00 16.07
C ASP A 45 12.96 -10.55 16.88
N TRP A 46 11.99 -9.91 16.21
CA TRP A 46 10.72 -9.48 16.79
C TRP A 46 9.95 -10.64 17.44
N MET A 47 10.15 -11.88 16.98
CA MET A 47 9.51 -13.06 17.56
C MET A 47 9.93 -13.22 19.02
N GLY A 48 11.20 -12.94 19.32
CA GLY A 48 11.72 -12.92 20.69
C GLY A 48 11.01 -11.88 21.56
N PHE A 49 10.80 -10.67 21.04
CA PHE A 49 10.05 -9.62 21.75
C PHE A 49 8.59 -9.97 21.97
N ALA A 50 7.92 -10.54 20.95
CA ALA A 50 6.53 -10.97 21.06
C ALA A 50 6.39 -12.09 22.11
N LEU A 51 7.28 -13.08 22.09
CA LEU A 51 7.31 -14.18 23.06
C LEU A 51 7.58 -13.66 24.48
N LEU A 52 8.58 -12.79 24.64
CA LEU A 52 8.93 -12.18 25.93
C LEU A 52 7.74 -11.37 26.48
N ALA A 53 7.05 -10.61 25.64
CA ALA A 53 5.88 -9.83 26.05
C ALA A 53 4.73 -10.75 26.51
N VAL A 54 4.45 -11.84 25.78
CA VAL A 54 3.44 -12.83 26.17
C VAL A 54 3.82 -13.47 27.51
N LEU A 55 5.08 -13.91 27.68
CA LEU A 55 5.56 -14.49 28.94
C LEU A 55 5.46 -13.51 30.12
N ALA A 56 5.83 -12.24 29.91
CA ALA A 56 5.71 -11.19 30.92
C ALA A 56 4.25 -10.97 31.34
N CYS A 57 3.31 -11.02 30.39
CA CYS A 57 1.87 -10.95 30.67
C CYS A 57 1.40 -12.13 31.52
N PHE A 58 1.74 -13.35 31.09
CA PHE A 58 1.39 -14.57 31.83
C PHE A 58 1.93 -14.53 33.26
N PHE A 59 3.15 -14.06 33.44
CA PHE A 59 3.77 -13.87 34.74
C PHE A 59 2.97 -12.88 35.59
N PHE A 60 2.66 -11.69 35.05
CA PHE A 60 1.90 -10.66 35.75
C PHE A 60 0.49 -11.15 36.16
N VAL A 61 -0.26 -11.76 35.24
CA VAL A 61 -1.61 -12.29 35.52
C VAL A 61 -1.55 -13.40 36.57
N SER A 62 -0.52 -14.25 36.53
CA SER A 62 -0.30 -15.29 37.53
C SER A 62 -0.03 -14.71 38.93
N LEU A 63 0.73 -13.63 39.02
CA LEU A 63 0.94 -12.92 40.30
C LEU A 63 -0.36 -12.32 40.83
N VAL A 64 -1.17 -11.68 39.99
CA VAL A 64 -2.46 -11.13 40.40
C VAL A 64 -3.41 -12.24 40.87
N TYR A 65 -3.38 -13.40 40.21
CA TYR A 65 -4.14 -14.57 40.65
C TYR A 65 -3.71 -15.03 42.05
N MET A 66 -2.39 -15.17 42.31
CA MET A 66 -1.90 -15.54 43.63
C MET A 66 -2.29 -14.52 44.70
N ALA A 67 -2.17 -13.22 44.41
CA ALA A 67 -2.59 -12.14 45.29
C ALA A 67 -4.10 -12.20 45.61
N SER A 68 -4.94 -12.50 44.60
CA SER A 68 -6.39 -12.62 44.78
C SER A 68 -6.78 -13.72 45.77
N VAL A 69 -6.02 -14.82 45.80
CA VAL A 69 -6.24 -15.95 46.71
C VAL A 69 -5.85 -15.56 48.14
N ILE A 70 -4.76 -14.80 48.32
CA ILE A 70 -4.32 -14.31 49.63
C ILE A 70 -5.36 -13.36 50.24
N ILE A 71 -5.94 -12.48 49.41
CA ILE A 71 -6.94 -11.49 49.84
C ILE A 71 -8.35 -12.11 49.97
N GLN A 72 -8.54 -13.35 49.52
CA GLN A 72 -9.85 -14.02 49.46
C GLN A 72 -10.91 -13.22 48.69
N ASN A 73 -10.50 -12.48 47.65
CA ASN A 73 -11.42 -11.69 46.84
C ASN A 73 -11.86 -12.47 45.59
N ASP A 74 -13.10 -12.95 45.60
CA ASP A 74 -13.69 -13.71 44.49
C ASP A 74 -13.85 -12.90 43.20
N THR A 75 -14.03 -11.57 43.28
CA THR A 75 -14.16 -10.74 42.07
C THR A 75 -12.83 -10.64 41.33
N LEU A 76 -11.74 -10.40 42.07
CA LEU A 76 -10.39 -10.34 41.51
C LEU A 76 -9.96 -11.69 40.94
N LYS A 77 -10.34 -12.78 41.61
CA LYS A 77 -10.07 -14.14 41.13
C LYS A 77 -10.75 -14.43 39.79
N ARG A 78 -12.04 -14.08 39.65
CA ARG A 78 -12.79 -14.25 38.40
C ARG A 78 -12.22 -13.37 37.28
N TRP A 79 -11.83 -12.14 37.61
CA TRP A 79 -11.16 -11.24 36.67
C TRP A 79 -9.84 -11.82 36.16
N ALA A 80 -8.97 -12.28 37.06
CA ALA A 80 -7.67 -12.87 36.70
C ALA A 80 -7.83 -14.14 35.84
N GLN A 81 -8.86 -14.96 36.11
CA GLN A 81 -9.17 -16.13 35.28
C GLN A 81 -9.61 -15.74 33.86
N GLY A 82 -10.43 -14.69 33.72
CA GLY A 82 -10.82 -14.17 32.42
C GLY A 82 -9.63 -13.63 31.63
N GLU A 83 -8.76 -12.87 32.30
CA GLU A 83 -7.59 -12.27 31.69
C GLU A 83 -6.57 -13.32 31.23
N LEU A 84 -6.39 -14.40 32.00
CA LEU A 84 -5.52 -15.50 31.63
C LEU A 84 -6.01 -16.25 30.38
N LEU A 85 -7.31 -16.54 30.31
CA LEU A 85 -7.91 -17.20 29.15
C LEU A 85 -7.73 -16.34 27.89
N GLN A 86 -7.80 -15.03 28.03
CA GLN A 86 -7.60 -14.09 26.95
C GLN A 86 -6.12 -13.95 26.53
N ALA A 87 -5.18 -14.05 27.46
CA ALA A 87 -3.75 -14.12 27.15
C ALA A 87 -3.43 -15.38 26.34
N VAL A 88 -3.99 -16.54 26.72
CA VAL A 88 -3.86 -17.79 25.94
C VAL A 88 -4.43 -17.63 24.54
N ALA A 89 -5.65 -17.09 24.40
CA ALA A 89 -6.28 -16.86 23.11
C ALA A 89 -5.44 -15.91 22.22
N SER A 90 -4.80 -14.91 22.81
CA SER A 90 -3.91 -13.99 22.10
C SER A 90 -2.63 -14.68 21.61
N GLY A 91 -2.07 -15.61 22.39
CA GLY A 91 -0.95 -16.44 21.95
C GLY A 91 -1.29 -17.28 20.72
N PHE A 92 -2.45 -17.96 20.72
CA PHE A 92 -2.92 -18.72 19.57
C PHE A 92 -3.14 -17.83 18.33
N LEU A 93 -3.70 -16.64 18.53
CA LEU A 93 -3.90 -15.69 17.43
C LEU A 93 -2.58 -15.31 16.78
N VAL A 94 -1.54 -14.99 17.57
CA VAL A 94 -0.22 -14.63 17.03
C VAL A 94 0.37 -15.75 16.17
N ILE A 95 0.30 -17.00 16.65
CA ILE A 95 0.78 -18.17 15.90
C ILE A 95 0.00 -18.34 14.58
N PHE A 96 -1.33 -18.24 14.65
CA PHE A 96 -2.19 -18.36 13.48
C PHE A 96 -1.96 -17.24 12.46
N LEU A 97 -1.73 -16.03 12.94
CA LEU A 97 -1.46 -14.85 12.13
C LEU A 97 -0.12 -14.96 11.39
N ILE A 98 0.94 -15.46 12.04
CA ILE A 98 2.22 -15.75 11.39
C ILE A 98 2.03 -16.79 10.27
N ALA A 99 1.28 -17.86 10.55
CA ALA A 99 0.98 -18.88 9.56
C ALA A 99 0.25 -18.28 8.34
N ILE A 100 -0.81 -17.48 8.57
CA ILE A 100 -1.55 -16.82 7.49
C ILE A 100 -0.64 -15.89 6.69
N ILE A 101 0.08 -14.98 7.34
CA ILE A 101 0.91 -14.00 6.62
C ILE A 101 1.95 -14.73 5.77
N SER A 102 2.61 -15.77 6.28
CA SER A 102 3.58 -16.54 5.49
C SER A 102 2.96 -17.17 4.24
N THR A 103 1.74 -17.70 4.35
CA THR A 103 1.03 -18.28 3.20
C THR A 103 0.57 -17.22 2.21
N VAL A 104 0.05 -16.10 2.68
CA VAL A 104 -0.50 -15.05 1.82
C VAL A 104 0.61 -14.30 1.10
N VAL A 105 1.73 -14.01 1.77
CA VAL A 105 2.89 -13.39 1.12
C VAL A 105 3.40 -14.29 0.00
N PHE A 106 3.54 -15.59 0.25
CA PHE A 106 3.95 -16.54 -0.79
C PHE A 106 2.98 -16.55 -1.99
N GLN A 107 1.67 -16.60 -1.74
CA GLN A 107 0.67 -16.54 -2.80
C GLN A 107 0.67 -15.20 -3.55
N SER A 108 0.87 -14.08 -2.84
CA SER A 108 0.95 -12.75 -3.46
C SER A 108 2.13 -12.63 -4.41
N ILE A 109 3.30 -13.17 -4.04
CA ILE A 109 4.48 -13.21 -4.91
C ILE A 109 4.15 -14.00 -6.18
N CYS A 110 3.53 -15.18 -6.04
CA CYS A 110 3.12 -15.98 -7.19
C CYS A 110 2.10 -15.31 -8.10
N LEU A 111 1.16 -14.53 -7.55
CA LEU A 111 0.22 -13.75 -8.35
C LEU A 111 0.92 -12.65 -9.15
N THR A 112 1.97 -12.04 -8.59
CA THR A 112 2.71 -10.96 -9.25
C THR A 112 3.77 -11.43 -10.24
N GLN A 113 4.30 -12.63 -10.06
CA GLN A 113 5.43 -13.16 -10.85
C GLN A 113 5.15 -14.63 -11.25
N PRO A 114 4.24 -14.87 -12.19
CA PRO A 114 3.81 -16.23 -12.56
C PRO A 114 4.94 -17.10 -13.13
N ASP A 115 5.93 -16.48 -13.79
CA ASP A 115 7.10 -17.17 -14.35
C ASP A 115 7.98 -17.81 -13.27
N LEU A 116 8.03 -17.18 -12.09
CA LEU A 116 8.78 -17.70 -10.96
C LEU A 116 8.08 -18.92 -10.35
N CYS A 117 6.75 -18.93 -10.26
CA CYS A 117 6.02 -20.03 -9.64
C CYS A 117 5.77 -21.23 -10.58
N SER A 118 5.77 -21.02 -11.90
CA SER A 118 5.60 -22.10 -12.89
C SER A 118 6.85 -22.93 -13.14
N SER A 119 8.04 -22.35 -12.96
CA SER A 119 9.32 -23.02 -13.26
C SER A 119 9.78 -24.03 -12.22
N GLY A 120 9.10 -24.14 -11.06
CA GLY A 120 9.55 -24.96 -9.93
C GLY A 120 10.90 -24.54 -9.33
N ALA A 121 11.55 -23.50 -9.90
CA ALA A 121 12.82 -22.94 -9.45
C ALA A 121 12.68 -22.10 -8.18
N VAL A 122 11.45 -21.70 -7.86
CA VAL A 122 11.09 -21.18 -6.54
C VAL A 122 10.91 -22.34 -5.57
N THR A 123 12.02 -22.84 -5.06
CA THR A 123 12.00 -23.50 -3.75
C THR A 123 11.72 -22.43 -2.69
N ARG A 124 11.00 -22.82 -1.62
CA ARG A 124 10.59 -21.95 -0.50
C ARG A 124 11.75 -21.15 0.15
N GLU A 125 12.99 -21.52 -0.15
CA GLU A 125 14.22 -20.97 0.42
C GLU A 125 14.93 -19.91 -0.44
N ASN A 126 14.68 -19.83 -1.77
CA ASN A 126 15.43 -18.93 -2.67
C ASN A 126 14.70 -17.61 -3.02
N THR A 127 13.41 -17.47 -2.71
CA THR A 127 12.61 -16.26 -3.04
C THR A 127 12.40 -15.32 -1.86
N LEU A 128 12.75 -15.74 -0.64
CA LEU A 128 12.61 -14.90 0.56
C LEU A 128 13.82 -13.98 0.79
N SER A 129 14.86 -14.07 -0.04
CA SER A 129 15.99 -13.13 -0.08
C SER A 129 15.59 -11.79 -0.69
N GLY A 130 14.79 -10.98 0.02
CA GLY A 130 14.59 -9.58 -0.34
C GLY A 130 13.59 -9.28 -1.45
N VAL A 131 12.82 -10.27 -1.94
CA VAL A 131 11.65 -9.98 -2.81
C VAL A 131 10.46 -9.63 -1.91
N SER A 132 10.31 -8.34 -1.62
CA SER A 132 9.12 -7.84 -0.93
C SER A 132 7.90 -7.93 -1.85
N PRO A 133 6.67 -8.12 -1.32
CA PRO A 133 5.44 -8.04 -2.13
C PRO A 133 5.24 -6.65 -2.75
N TYR A 134 5.99 -5.65 -2.30
CA TYR A 134 6.01 -4.30 -2.84
C TYR A 134 6.94 -4.12 -4.03
N THR A 135 7.93 -4.99 -4.23
CA THR A 135 8.90 -4.84 -5.31
C THR A 135 8.24 -4.74 -6.69
N PRO A 136 7.22 -5.57 -7.04
CA PRO A 136 6.49 -5.42 -8.30
C PRO A 136 5.70 -4.10 -8.41
N VAL A 137 5.10 -3.65 -7.31
CA VAL A 137 4.36 -2.39 -7.24
C VAL A 137 5.31 -1.20 -7.43
N HIS A 138 6.44 -1.22 -6.73
CA HIS A 138 7.49 -0.21 -6.80
C HIS A 138 8.11 -0.13 -8.20
N ASP A 139 8.46 -1.25 -8.82
CA ASP A 139 8.97 -1.29 -10.19
C ASP A 139 7.94 -0.74 -11.19
N LYS A 140 6.67 -1.06 -11.00
CA LYS A 140 5.59 -0.56 -11.85
C LYS A 140 5.44 0.96 -11.78
N ILE A 141 5.38 1.52 -10.58
CA ILE A 141 5.24 2.97 -10.37
C ILE A 141 6.50 3.68 -10.88
N ASN A 142 7.70 3.13 -10.67
CA ASN A 142 8.93 3.69 -11.22
C ASN A 142 8.96 3.69 -12.75
N LYS A 143 8.51 2.61 -13.40
CA LYS A 143 8.40 2.58 -14.87
C LYS A 143 7.44 3.65 -15.39
N ALA A 144 6.33 3.87 -14.70
CA ALA A 144 5.38 4.93 -15.04
C ALA A 144 5.98 6.33 -14.80
N LYS A 145 6.72 6.54 -13.71
CA LYS A 145 7.48 7.77 -13.45
C LYS A 145 8.48 8.07 -14.56
N ILE A 146 9.33 7.11 -14.93
CA ILE A 146 10.31 7.26 -16.01
C ILE A 146 9.60 7.58 -17.34
N ARG A 147 8.44 6.96 -17.60
CA ARG A 147 7.63 7.27 -18.79
C ARG A 147 7.14 8.71 -18.79
N ILE A 148 6.63 9.21 -17.66
CA ILE A 148 6.18 10.60 -17.53
C ILE A 148 7.35 11.58 -17.71
N GLU A 149 8.51 11.29 -17.11
CA GLU A 149 9.74 12.09 -17.28
C GLU A 149 10.19 12.14 -18.75
N MET A 150 10.14 11.00 -19.47
CA MET A 150 10.43 10.98 -20.90
C MET A 150 9.43 11.82 -21.71
N LEU A 151 8.14 11.76 -21.40
CA LEU A 151 7.12 12.58 -22.06
C LEU A 151 7.35 14.07 -21.79
N TYR A 152 7.68 14.42 -20.55
CA TYR A 152 8.02 15.79 -20.16
C TYR A 152 9.22 16.32 -20.95
N MET A 153 10.31 15.53 -21.03
CA MET A 153 11.50 15.92 -21.79
C MET A 153 11.23 16.02 -23.30
N GLN A 154 10.33 15.19 -23.84
CA GLN A 154 9.92 15.28 -25.26
C GLN A 154 9.12 16.55 -25.55
N VAL A 155 8.17 16.92 -24.67
CA VAL A 155 7.39 18.16 -24.82
C VAL A 155 8.30 19.37 -24.67
N LEU A 156 9.22 19.35 -23.69
CA LEU A 156 10.19 20.42 -23.50
C LEU A 156 11.12 20.59 -24.72
N ALA A 157 11.69 19.50 -25.23
CA ALA A 157 12.55 19.53 -26.41
C ALA A 157 11.81 19.98 -27.68
N ALA A 158 10.53 19.60 -27.82
CA ALA A 158 9.69 20.03 -28.94
C ALA A 158 9.26 21.50 -28.83
N ASN A 159 9.07 22.03 -27.60
CA ASN A 159 8.66 23.42 -27.37
C ASN A 159 9.82 24.40 -27.48
N ALA A 160 11.04 24.00 -27.08
CA ALA A 160 12.21 24.87 -27.04
C ALA A 160 12.45 25.72 -28.31
N PRO A 161 12.41 25.18 -29.55
CA PRO A 161 12.59 26.01 -30.75
C PRO A 161 11.40 26.93 -31.04
N ILE A 162 10.19 26.54 -30.63
CA ILE A 162 8.95 27.31 -30.85
C ILE A 162 8.93 28.50 -29.89
N GLU A 163 9.27 28.27 -28.63
CA GLU A 163 9.39 29.30 -27.59
C GLU A 163 10.51 30.30 -27.92
N ALA A 164 11.66 29.82 -28.43
CA ALA A 164 12.72 30.69 -28.92
C ALA A 164 12.27 31.57 -30.10
N ALA A 165 11.38 31.07 -30.96
CA ALA A 165 10.78 31.85 -32.04
C ALA A 165 9.74 32.85 -31.53
N GLU A 166 8.90 32.46 -30.56
CA GLU A 166 7.93 33.35 -29.90
C GLU A 166 8.61 34.50 -29.17
N HIS A 167 9.76 34.27 -28.52
CA HIS A 167 10.54 35.34 -27.89
C HIS A 167 11.03 36.42 -28.85
N SER A 168 11.03 36.18 -30.16
CA SER A 168 11.33 37.22 -31.16
C SER A 168 10.17 38.20 -31.40
N CYS A 169 8.98 37.91 -30.85
CA CYS A 169 7.82 38.77 -30.94
C CYS A 169 7.83 39.92 -29.94
N VAL A 170 7.21 41.02 -30.34
CA VAL A 170 6.98 42.15 -29.43
C VAL A 170 5.71 41.90 -28.64
N ILE A 171 5.89 41.49 -27.39
CA ILE A 171 4.80 41.27 -26.43
C ILE A 171 4.65 42.53 -25.57
N PHE A 172 3.42 43.04 -25.43
CA PHE A 172 3.10 44.16 -24.55
C PHE A 172 1.96 43.76 -23.62
N PHE A 173 2.21 43.77 -22.30
CA PHE A 173 1.25 43.32 -21.28
C PHE A 173 0.69 41.90 -21.49
N GLY A 174 1.52 40.97 -21.98
CA GLY A 174 1.10 39.59 -22.23
C GLY A 174 0.22 39.40 -23.46
N VAL A 175 0.06 40.45 -24.29
CA VAL A 175 -0.61 40.37 -25.59
C VAL A 175 0.45 40.54 -26.68
N GLU A 176 0.42 39.66 -27.67
CA GLU A 176 1.29 39.76 -28.85
C GLU A 176 0.85 40.94 -29.72
N MET A 177 1.70 41.97 -29.83
CA MET A 177 1.39 43.15 -30.65
C MET A 177 1.71 42.93 -32.13
N TYR A 178 2.80 42.22 -32.41
CA TYR A 178 3.30 42.03 -33.76
C TYR A 178 4.14 40.75 -33.86
N CYS A 179 3.49 39.71 -34.38
CA CYS A 179 4.11 38.48 -34.86
C CYS A 179 3.59 38.22 -36.27
N GLY A 180 4.46 37.83 -37.21
CA GLY A 180 3.98 37.38 -38.52
C GLY A 180 3.22 36.06 -38.45
N TRP A 181 3.41 35.28 -37.38
CA TRP A 181 2.92 33.91 -37.20
C TRP A 181 2.21 33.78 -35.84
N ASP A 182 1.18 32.94 -35.75
CA ASP A 182 0.40 32.69 -34.52
C ASP A 182 0.94 31.43 -33.81
N LEU A 183 2.04 31.60 -33.05
CA LEU A 183 2.69 30.51 -32.31
C LEU A 183 2.23 30.39 -30.86
N HIS A 184 1.69 31.47 -30.30
CA HIS A 184 1.19 31.56 -28.93
C HIS A 184 0.35 30.36 -28.47
N PRO A 185 -0.72 29.95 -29.19
CA PRO A 185 -1.57 28.85 -28.72
C PRO A 185 -0.83 27.50 -28.66
N THR A 186 0.22 27.33 -29.45
CA THR A 186 1.04 26.11 -29.41
C THR A 186 1.93 26.10 -28.18
N VAL A 187 2.55 27.23 -27.85
CA VAL A 187 3.42 27.35 -26.68
C VAL A 187 2.61 27.28 -25.39
N GLU A 188 1.46 27.96 -25.31
CA GLU A 188 0.53 27.84 -24.19
C GLU A 188 0.07 26.38 -23.98
N ARG A 189 -0.25 25.66 -25.07
CA ARG A 189 -0.62 24.24 -24.99
C ARG A 189 0.53 23.37 -24.48
N ALA A 190 1.75 23.61 -24.93
CA ALA A 190 2.92 22.89 -24.46
C ALA A 190 3.19 23.17 -22.96
N HIS A 191 3.07 24.42 -22.51
CA HIS A 191 3.16 24.79 -21.10
C HIS A 191 2.08 24.11 -20.26
N PHE A 192 0.83 24.08 -20.74
CA PHE A 192 -0.26 23.39 -20.05
C PHE A 192 0.00 21.88 -19.91
N ILE A 193 0.47 21.24 -20.98
CA ILE A 193 0.85 19.82 -20.97
C ILE A 193 2.00 19.58 -19.98
N ASN A 194 3.05 20.40 -20.02
CA ASN A 194 4.20 20.31 -19.11
C ASN A 194 3.78 20.48 -17.64
N TRP A 195 2.90 21.46 -17.35
CA TRP A 195 2.35 21.65 -16.02
C TRP A 195 1.58 20.42 -15.52
N LYS A 196 0.82 19.76 -16.40
CA LYS A 196 0.08 18.54 -16.03
C LYS A 196 0.99 17.33 -15.85
N LEU A 197 2.04 17.20 -16.64
CA LEU A 197 3.03 16.15 -16.47
C LEU A 197 3.83 16.32 -15.18
N SER A 198 4.18 17.56 -14.80
CA SER A 198 4.87 17.82 -13.53
C SER A 198 3.97 17.54 -12.32
N GLU A 199 2.69 17.88 -12.39
CA GLU A 199 1.70 17.52 -11.35
C GLU A 199 1.61 16.00 -11.16
N LEU A 200 1.53 15.23 -12.25
CA LEU A 200 1.54 13.77 -12.20
C LEU A 200 2.83 13.21 -11.62
N GLN A 201 3.99 13.79 -11.95
CA GLN A 201 5.27 13.34 -11.42
C GLN A 201 5.33 13.48 -9.89
N ILE A 202 4.81 14.58 -9.33
CA ILE A 202 4.75 14.79 -7.87
C ILE A 202 3.89 13.72 -7.20
N VAL A 203 2.75 13.36 -7.80
CA VAL A 203 1.87 12.30 -7.26
C VAL A 203 2.60 10.95 -7.26
N MET A 204 3.31 10.61 -8.34
CA MET A 204 4.06 9.36 -8.44
C MET A 204 5.19 9.25 -7.39
N ASP A 205 5.89 10.35 -7.14
CA ASP A 205 6.91 10.40 -6.08
C ASP A 205 6.32 10.26 -4.68
N ALA A 206 5.16 10.87 -4.45
CA ALA A 206 4.42 10.70 -3.20
C ALA A 206 3.98 9.24 -2.98
N GLU A 207 3.54 8.55 -4.04
CA GLU A 207 3.15 7.14 -3.98
C GLU A 207 4.33 6.21 -3.69
N LEU A 208 5.48 6.43 -4.35
CA LEU A 208 6.70 5.66 -4.07
C LEU A 208 7.12 5.83 -2.60
N THR A 209 7.12 7.07 -2.12
CA THR A 209 7.45 7.38 -0.71
C THR A 209 6.46 6.71 0.24
N LEU A 210 5.16 6.72 -0.08
CA LEU A 210 4.13 6.05 0.71
C LEU A 210 4.38 4.55 0.80
N ILE A 211 4.72 3.90 -0.33
CA ILE A 211 5.01 2.46 -0.38
C ILE A 211 6.25 2.12 0.44
N GLU A 212 7.32 2.91 0.34
CA GLU A 212 8.54 2.71 1.14
C GLU A 212 8.26 2.86 2.64
N ILE A 213 7.47 3.87 3.03
CA ILE A 213 7.05 4.06 4.43
C ILE A 213 6.23 2.85 4.89
N VAL A 214 5.28 2.39 4.07
CA VAL A 214 4.42 1.25 4.38
C VAL A 214 5.25 -0.02 4.56
N GLN A 215 6.16 -0.30 3.63
CA GLN A 215 7.04 -1.47 3.66
C GLN A 215 7.94 -1.47 4.89
N ASN A 216 8.57 -0.33 5.21
CA ASN A 216 9.53 -0.25 6.30
C ASN A 216 8.87 -0.15 7.68
N SER A 217 7.67 0.43 7.78
CA SER A 217 7.06 0.77 9.07
C SER A 217 5.91 -0.15 9.49
N MET A 218 5.04 -0.59 8.56
CA MET A 218 3.79 -1.24 8.94
C MET A 218 3.99 -2.62 9.57
N LEU A 219 4.94 -3.40 9.05
CA LEU A 219 5.20 -4.73 9.58
C LEU A 219 6.22 -4.69 10.73
N ASN A 220 7.27 -3.88 10.61
CA ASN A 220 8.33 -3.81 11.62
C ASN A 220 7.92 -3.08 12.90
N ILE A 221 7.13 -2.01 12.80
CA ILE A 221 6.79 -1.16 13.95
C ILE A 221 5.37 -1.45 14.43
N LEU A 222 4.37 -1.41 13.55
CA LEU A 222 2.96 -1.48 13.98
C LEU A 222 2.57 -2.88 14.46
N LEU A 223 3.10 -3.95 13.88
CA LEU A 223 2.70 -5.32 14.26
C LEU A 223 3.22 -5.70 15.67
N PRO A 224 4.51 -5.54 16.02
CA PRO A 224 4.98 -5.77 17.39
C PRO A 224 4.29 -4.85 18.40
N LEU A 225 4.10 -3.57 18.05
CA LEU A 225 3.39 -2.62 18.89
C LEU A 225 1.94 -3.06 19.14
N GLY A 226 1.25 -3.55 18.11
CA GLY A 226 -0.10 -4.08 18.21
C GLY A 226 -0.20 -5.31 19.11
N ILE A 227 0.79 -6.21 19.04
CA ILE A 227 0.88 -7.39 19.93
C ILE A 227 1.10 -6.95 21.39
N ILE A 228 2.01 -6.00 21.64
CA ILE A 228 2.26 -5.46 22.99
C ILE A 228 1.01 -4.77 23.54
N LEU A 229 0.32 -3.95 22.74
CA LEU A 229 -0.89 -3.27 23.19
C LEU A 229 -2.07 -4.21 23.41
N ARG A 230 -2.07 -5.39 22.77
CA ARG A 230 -3.08 -6.44 22.99
C ARG A 230 -2.97 -7.08 24.38
N ILE A 231 -1.76 -7.13 24.92
CA ILE A 231 -1.45 -7.71 26.23
C ILE A 231 -2.05 -6.87 27.37
N LEU A 232 -2.14 -5.56 27.19
CA LEU A 232 -2.70 -4.68 28.22
C LEU A 232 -4.24 -4.65 28.11
N PRO A 233 -4.99 -5.00 29.18
CA PRO A 233 -6.45 -5.08 29.13
C PRO A 233 -7.12 -3.74 28.72
N LEU A 234 -6.48 -2.61 29.04
CA LEU A 234 -6.99 -1.28 28.68
C LEU A 234 -6.80 -0.92 27.20
N THR A 235 -5.67 -1.29 26.58
CA THR A 235 -5.34 -0.92 25.20
C THR A 235 -5.62 -2.03 24.19
N ARG A 236 -6.25 -3.12 24.63
CA ARG A 236 -6.46 -4.30 23.79
C ARG A 236 -7.20 -4.00 22.48
N GLY A 237 -8.20 -3.11 22.55
CA GLY A 237 -8.94 -2.67 21.37
C GLY A 237 -8.05 -1.99 20.31
N ILE A 238 -7.14 -1.14 20.78
CA ILE A 238 -6.15 -0.43 19.95
C ILE A 238 -5.16 -1.43 19.36
N GLY A 239 -4.71 -2.42 20.13
CA GLY A 239 -3.83 -3.48 19.64
C GLY A 239 -4.44 -4.26 18.46
N GLY A 240 -5.72 -4.63 18.55
CA GLY A 240 -6.44 -5.28 17.45
C GLY A 240 -6.53 -4.42 16.19
N LEU A 241 -6.78 -3.11 16.34
CA LEU A 241 -6.80 -2.15 15.24
C LEU A 241 -5.42 -2.00 14.58
N LEU A 242 -4.34 -1.85 15.36
CA LEU A 242 -2.99 -1.73 14.81
C LEU A 242 -2.56 -2.98 14.04
N ILE A 243 -2.90 -4.17 14.56
CA ILE A 243 -2.66 -5.43 13.84
C ILE A 243 -3.45 -5.45 12.53
N ALA A 244 -4.73 -5.03 12.52
CA ALA A 244 -5.54 -4.95 11.31
C ALA A 244 -4.95 -3.98 10.27
N ILE A 245 -4.51 -2.79 10.70
CA ILE A 245 -3.85 -1.78 9.86
C ILE A 245 -2.58 -2.36 9.25
N ALA A 246 -1.71 -2.96 10.07
CA ALA A 246 -0.47 -3.58 9.61
C ALA A 246 -0.75 -4.62 8.52
N ILE A 247 -1.69 -5.53 8.74
CA ILE A 247 -2.07 -6.56 7.76
C ILE A 247 -2.71 -5.94 6.50
N GLY A 248 -3.62 -4.98 6.67
CA GLY A 248 -4.33 -4.36 5.56
C GLY A 248 -3.38 -3.63 4.62
N PHE A 249 -2.49 -2.81 5.16
CA PHE A 249 -1.50 -2.12 4.33
C PHE A 249 -0.42 -3.08 3.82
N TYR A 250 0.01 -4.07 4.62
CA TYR A 250 1.05 -5.02 4.20
C TYR A 250 0.63 -5.96 3.06
N ILE A 251 -0.60 -6.46 3.13
CA ILE A 251 -1.10 -7.52 2.23
C ILE A 251 -2.11 -6.97 1.24
N VAL A 252 -3.18 -6.35 1.75
CA VAL A 252 -4.35 -6.01 0.93
C VAL A 252 -3.98 -4.92 -0.07
N TYR A 253 -3.26 -3.89 0.37
CA TYR A 253 -2.86 -2.78 -0.50
C TYR A 253 -2.06 -3.23 -1.75
N PRO A 254 -0.90 -3.91 -1.64
CA PRO A 254 -0.13 -4.30 -2.84
C PRO A 254 -0.86 -5.32 -3.72
N VAL A 255 -1.64 -6.25 -3.12
CA VAL A 255 -2.41 -7.24 -3.90
C VAL A 255 -3.48 -6.55 -4.75
N PHE A 256 -4.28 -5.66 -4.17
CA PHE A 256 -5.30 -4.92 -4.92
C PHE A 256 -4.70 -3.94 -5.91
N PHE A 257 -3.52 -3.36 -5.61
CA PHE A 257 -2.78 -2.56 -6.58
C PHE A 257 -2.43 -3.38 -7.82
N MET A 258 -1.87 -4.58 -7.65
CA MET A 258 -1.50 -5.42 -8.79
C MET A 258 -2.73 -5.89 -9.59
N VAL A 259 -3.81 -6.28 -8.90
CA VAL A 259 -5.05 -6.75 -9.55
C VAL A 259 -5.77 -5.63 -10.31
N SER A 260 -5.85 -4.43 -9.73
CA SER A 260 -6.58 -3.31 -10.36
C SER A 260 -5.95 -2.83 -11.66
N THR A 261 -4.66 -3.09 -11.86
CA THR A 261 -3.95 -2.64 -13.06
C THR A 261 -4.12 -3.50 -14.32
N PHE A 262 -4.98 -4.53 -14.28
CA PHE A 262 -4.97 -5.57 -15.33
C PHE A 262 -5.56 -5.18 -16.70
N ASN A 263 -6.03 -3.96 -16.97
CA ASN A 263 -6.88 -3.74 -18.17
C ASN A 263 -6.74 -2.43 -18.96
N LEU A 264 -5.72 -1.58 -18.73
CA LEU A 264 -5.62 -0.30 -19.48
C LEU A 264 -4.49 -0.27 -20.52
N THR A 265 -3.39 -1.00 -20.33
CA THR A 265 -2.23 -0.95 -21.25
C THR A 265 -2.43 -1.70 -22.57
N THR A 266 -3.42 -2.58 -22.69
CA THR A 266 -3.77 -3.24 -23.96
C THR A 266 -4.35 -2.29 -25.00
N VAL A 267 -4.69 -1.05 -24.64
CA VAL A 267 -5.17 -0.02 -25.59
C VAL A 267 -4.01 0.72 -26.28
N ALA A 268 -2.79 0.66 -25.75
CA ALA A 268 -1.63 1.36 -26.34
C ALA A 268 -0.91 0.58 -27.46
N GLN A 269 -1.33 -0.66 -27.74
CA GLN A 269 -0.97 -1.36 -28.99
C GLN A 269 -2.02 -1.19 -30.11
N ILE A 270 -2.97 -0.26 -29.97
CA ILE A 270 -3.74 0.19 -31.13
C ILE A 270 -2.77 0.91 -32.07
N GLY A 271 -2.48 0.22 -33.17
CA GLY A 271 -1.50 0.59 -34.16
C GLY A 271 -1.69 1.98 -34.76
N SER A 272 -0.57 2.51 -35.25
CA SER A 272 -0.47 3.03 -36.61
C SER A 272 -1.70 3.79 -37.14
N ALA A 273 -2.03 4.95 -36.55
CA ALA A 273 -2.56 6.19 -37.15
C ALA A 273 -3.56 6.21 -38.34
N SER A 274 -4.15 5.12 -38.82
CA SER A 274 -4.87 5.11 -40.11
C SER A 274 -6.39 4.94 -40.07
N THR A 275 -7.03 4.86 -38.90
CA THR A 275 -8.48 4.51 -38.82
C THR A 275 -9.30 5.35 -37.83
N LEU A 276 -9.20 6.69 -37.88
CA LEU A 276 -10.05 7.61 -37.10
C LEU A 276 -10.78 8.65 -37.99
N LEU A 277 -11.44 8.19 -39.05
CA LEU A 277 -12.39 8.99 -39.83
C LEU A 277 -13.80 8.44 -39.62
N GLY A 278 -14.56 9.00 -38.68
CA GLY A 278 -15.97 8.60 -38.52
C GLY A 278 -16.69 9.00 -37.23
N PHE A 279 -16.41 10.15 -36.62
CA PHE A 279 -17.14 10.60 -35.43
C PHE A 279 -18.21 11.65 -35.75
N ASN A 280 -19.46 11.38 -35.35
CA ASN A 280 -20.63 12.22 -35.55
C ASN A 280 -20.69 13.35 -34.48
N PRO A 281 -20.77 14.65 -34.87
CA PRO A 281 -20.65 15.79 -33.96
C PRO A 281 -21.85 16.08 -33.05
N ASN A 282 -22.98 15.38 -33.19
CA ASN A 282 -24.23 15.73 -32.48
C ASN A 282 -24.51 14.95 -31.18
N GLU A 283 -23.60 14.08 -30.74
CA GLU A 283 -23.91 13.07 -29.72
C GLU A 283 -23.19 13.24 -28.37
N ALA A 284 -22.71 14.43 -28.02
CA ALA A 284 -21.89 14.57 -26.82
C ALA A 284 -22.22 15.79 -25.96
N CYS A 285 -22.94 15.52 -24.87
CA CYS A 285 -22.91 16.32 -23.65
C CYS A 285 -21.58 16.02 -22.92
N TYR A 286 -20.75 17.03 -22.71
CA TYR A 286 -19.41 16.88 -22.17
C TYR A 286 -19.33 17.39 -20.71
N GLY A 287 -19.12 16.49 -19.75
CA GLY A 287 -18.87 16.81 -18.34
C GLY A 287 -17.47 16.39 -17.85
N ASP A 288 -16.58 16.00 -18.77
CA ASP A 288 -15.25 15.45 -18.53
C ASP A 288 -14.19 16.32 -19.23
N VAL A 289 -12.97 16.36 -18.66
CA VAL A 289 -11.72 16.91 -19.22
C VAL A 289 -11.48 16.46 -20.68
N GLY A 290 -11.91 15.25 -21.05
CA GLY A 290 -11.89 14.75 -22.44
C GLY A 290 -12.81 15.52 -23.41
N GLY A 291 -13.84 16.21 -22.89
CA GLY A 291 -14.68 17.12 -23.65
C GLY A 291 -14.04 18.48 -23.92
N ALA A 292 -13.20 18.96 -22.98
CA ALA A 292 -12.40 20.16 -23.18
C ALA A 292 -11.33 19.96 -24.27
N ASP A 293 -10.65 18.80 -24.32
CA ASP A 293 -9.70 18.47 -25.40
C ASP A 293 -10.39 18.38 -26.78
N ARG A 294 -11.63 17.91 -26.84
CA ARG A 294 -12.39 17.85 -28.11
C ARG A 294 -12.90 19.21 -28.58
N LEU A 295 -13.24 20.12 -27.67
CA LEU A 295 -13.57 21.51 -28.00
C LEU A 295 -12.31 22.28 -28.44
N LEU A 296 -11.18 22.07 -27.77
CA LEU A 296 -9.89 22.61 -28.22
C LEU A 296 -9.53 22.05 -29.61
N LYS A 297 -9.60 20.73 -29.84
CA LYS A 297 -9.32 20.16 -31.16
C LYS A 297 -10.16 20.75 -32.29
N LYS A 298 -11.46 20.98 -32.05
CA LYS A 298 -12.33 21.61 -33.06
C LYS A 298 -12.05 23.11 -33.26
N GLY A 299 -11.56 23.81 -32.24
CA GLY A 299 -11.07 25.19 -32.38
C GLY A 299 -9.75 25.29 -33.16
N PHE A 300 -8.91 24.24 -33.10
CA PHE A 300 -7.53 24.27 -33.61
C PHE A 300 -7.27 23.42 -34.87
N GLU A 301 -8.22 22.60 -35.35
CA GLU A 301 -8.12 21.96 -36.68
C GLU A 301 -8.03 22.95 -37.85
N GLN A 302 -8.33 24.24 -37.60
CA GLN A 302 -8.20 25.32 -38.56
C GLN A 302 -6.84 26.05 -38.49
N ALA A 303 -6.00 25.75 -37.49
CA ALA A 303 -4.64 26.27 -37.37
C ALA A 303 -3.63 25.21 -37.84
N ASN A 304 -2.97 25.51 -38.96
CA ASN A 304 -2.07 24.63 -39.69
C ASN A 304 -1.01 23.91 -38.82
N ALA A 305 -0.76 22.63 -39.13
CA ALA A 305 0.42 21.86 -38.73
C ALA A 305 0.75 21.80 -37.22
N VAL A 306 -0.26 21.70 -36.35
CA VAL A 306 -0.01 21.37 -34.94
C VAL A 306 0.76 20.05 -34.86
N ASN A 307 1.92 20.10 -34.21
CA ASN A 307 2.80 18.94 -34.05
C ASN A 307 2.00 17.73 -33.52
N PRO A 308 1.93 16.61 -34.26
CA PRO A 308 1.09 15.45 -33.88
C PRO A 308 1.46 14.89 -32.49
N LEU A 309 2.66 15.21 -32.00
CA LEU A 309 3.12 14.89 -30.66
C LEU A 309 2.20 15.45 -29.57
N TYR A 310 1.86 16.76 -29.59
CA TYR A 310 1.05 17.38 -28.54
C TYR A 310 -0.37 16.82 -28.50
N THR A 311 -0.93 16.52 -29.67
CA THR A 311 -2.25 15.90 -29.79
C THR A 311 -2.27 14.48 -29.24
N ARG A 312 -1.18 13.71 -29.42
CA ARG A 312 -1.06 12.36 -28.87
C ARG A 312 -0.85 12.38 -27.36
N ILE A 313 0.08 13.20 -26.87
CA ILE A 313 0.36 13.32 -25.44
C ILE A 313 -0.86 13.85 -24.68
N GLY A 314 -1.56 14.85 -25.24
CA GLY A 314 -2.79 15.39 -24.66
C GLY A 314 -3.90 14.35 -24.50
N ALA A 315 -3.97 13.36 -25.41
CA ALA A 315 -4.95 12.27 -25.31
C ALA A 315 -4.57 11.21 -24.26
N ASP A 316 -3.27 11.02 -23.98
CA ASP A 316 -2.77 10.06 -23.01
C ASP A 316 -2.89 10.59 -21.55
N ILE A 317 -2.80 11.92 -21.34
CA ILE A 317 -2.83 12.53 -19.99
C ILE A 317 -4.06 12.13 -19.17
N PRO A 318 -5.31 12.21 -19.67
CA PRO A 318 -6.47 11.81 -18.88
C PRO A 318 -6.43 10.34 -18.47
N MET A 319 -5.94 9.46 -19.35
CA MET A 319 -5.81 8.04 -19.05
C MET A 319 -4.77 7.80 -17.95
N LEU A 320 -3.61 8.46 -18.05
CA LEU A 320 -2.58 8.42 -17.01
C LEU A 320 -3.10 9.00 -15.68
N TYR A 321 -3.91 10.05 -15.72
CA TYR A 321 -4.51 10.65 -14.53
C TYR A 321 -5.51 9.71 -13.85
N MET A 322 -6.39 9.06 -14.61
CA MET A 322 -7.32 8.07 -14.05
C MET A 322 -6.59 6.86 -13.47
N GLU A 323 -5.53 6.38 -14.14
CA GLU A 323 -4.75 5.23 -13.69
C GLU A 323 -3.91 5.54 -12.44
N TYR A 324 -3.16 6.64 -12.43
CA TYR A 324 -2.23 6.90 -11.34
C TYR A 324 -2.83 7.75 -10.22
N VAL A 325 -3.73 8.70 -10.51
CA VAL A 325 -4.28 9.54 -9.43
C VAL A 325 -5.46 8.86 -8.75
N ILE A 326 -6.42 8.30 -9.50
CA ILE A 326 -7.67 7.81 -8.91
C ILE A 326 -7.52 6.40 -8.31
N GLN A 327 -6.75 5.53 -8.95
CA GLN A 327 -6.63 4.13 -8.55
C GLN A 327 -6.08 3.93 -7.13
N PRO A 328 -5.02 4.65 -6.67
CA PRO A 328 -4.54 4.53 -5.29
C PRO A 328 -5.61 4.89 -4.26
N PHE A 329 -6.48 5.87 -4.52
CA PHE A 329 -7.58 6.20 -3.61
C PHE A 329 -8.61 5.07 -3.51
N ILE A 330 -8.92 4.41 -4.64
CA ILE A 330 -9.82 3.25 -4.64
C ILE A 330 -9.21 2.12 -3.82
N ILE A 331 -7.93 1.82 -4.05
CA ILE A 331 -7.22 0.76 -3.32
C ILE A 331 -7.15 1.09 -1.83
N LEU A 332 -6.82 2.32 -1.47
CA LEU A 332 -6.77 2.79 -0.10
C LEU A 332 -8.15 2.68 0.58
N ALA A 333 -9.24 3.00 -0.12
CA ALA A 333 -10.59 2.80 0.39
C ALA A 333 -10.89 1.32 0.66
N ILE A 334 -10.53 0.42 -0.26
CA ILE A 334 -10.67 -1.04 -0.08
C ILE A 334 -9.86 -1.51 1.13
N THR A 335 -8.62 -1.05 1.26
CA THR A 335 -7.76 -1.37 2.42
C THR A 335 -8.38 -0.89 3.73
N ILE A 336 -8.94 0.32 3.78
CA ILE A 336 -9.63 0.84 4.98
C ILE A 336 -10.88 0.01 5.29
N MET A 337 -11.66 -0.39 4.28
CA MET A 337 -12.82 -1.27 4.48
C MET A 337 -12.40 -2.62 5.06
N PHE A 338 -11.31 -3.20 4.55
CA PHE A 338 -10.73 -4.42 5.11
C PHE A 338 -10.31 -4.24 6.57
N VAL A 339 -9.59 -3.16 6.89
CA VAL A 339 -9.15 -2.87 8.27
C VAL A 339 -10.35 -2.79 9.21
N ARG A 340 -11.43 -2.11 8.80
CA ARG A 340 -12.67 -2.01 9.58
C ARG A 340 -13.33 -3.37 9.79
N ALA A 341 -13.34 -4.24 8.78
CA ALA A 341 -13.91 -5.59 8.87
C ALA A 341 -13.04 -6.53 9.72
N ALA A 342 -11.71 -6.40 9.65
CA ALA A 342 -10.77 -7.25 10.36
C ALA A 342 -10.64 -6.87 11.85
N THR A 343 -10.82 -5.61 12.21
CA THR A 343 -10.61 -5.11 13.58
C THR A 343 -11.49 -5.86 14.62
N PRO A 344 -12.80 -6.04 14.43
CA PRO A 344 -13.64 -6.81 15.37
C PRO A 344 -13.27 -8.30 15.46
N ILE A 345 -12.83 -8.91 14.35
CA ILE A 345 -12.38 -10.32 14.32
C ILE A 345 -11.15 -10.50 15.20
N LEU A 346 -10.28 -9.50 15.19
CA LEU A 346 -9.11 -9.44 16.06
C LEU A 346 -9.47 -9.02 17.50
N GLY A 347 -10.75 -8.91 17.86
CA GLY A 347 -11.18 -8.47 19.20
C GLY A 347 -10.92 -6.98 19.47
N GLY A 348 -10.72 -6.19 18.41
CA GLY A 348 -10.71 -4.75 18.45
C GLY A 348 -12.14 -4.24 18.48
N ASP A 349 -12.65 -3.87 19.65
CA ASP A 349 -13.96 -3.24 19.75
C ASP A 349 -13.79 -1.74 19.57
N SER A 350 -13.96 -1.28 18.32
CA SER A 350 -13.82 0.12 17.92
C SER A 350 -14.78 1.06 18.65
N THR A 351 -15.85 0.50 19.22
CA THR A 351 -16.85 1.21 20.00
C THR A 351 -16.24 1.88 21.23
N TYR A 352 -15.30 1.22 21.92
CA TYR A 352 -14.66 1.80 23.11
C TYR A 352 -13.75 2.97 22.79
N LEU A 353 -13.12 2.98 21.61
CA LEU A 353 -12.32 4.12 21.15
C LEU A 353 -13.21 5.33 20.90
N ILE A 354 -14.34 5.13 20.21
CA ILE A 354 -15.30 6.20 19.92
C ILE A 354 -15.89 6.76 21.23
N GLN A 355 -16.25 5.88 22.18
CA GLN A 355 -16.73 6.29 23.49
C GLN A 355 -15.65 6.95 24.36
N GLY A 356 -14.38 6.58 24.19
CA GLY A 356 -13.26 7.19 24.90
C GLY A 356 -13.01 8.63 24.41
N VAL A 357 -12.99 8.83 23.09
CA VAL A 357 -12.85 10.16 22.49
C VAL A 357 -14.07 11.03 22.78
N SER A 358 -15.28 10.47 22.73
CA SER A 358 -16.52 11.23 23.00
C SER A 358 -16.72 11.61 24.48
N LYS A 359 -15.89 11.09 25.40
CA LYS A 359 -15.86 11.52 26.81
C LYS A 359 -14.78 12.56 27.09
N LEU A 360 -13.88 12.79 26.14
CA LEU A 360 -12.78 13.76 26.22
C LEU A 360 -13.11 15.09 25.54
N VAL A 361 -14.06 15.07 24.59
CA VAL A 361 -14.74 16.25 24.02
C VAL A 361 -15.99 16.50 24.84
#